data_AF-A0A842VIX2-F1
#
_entry.id   AF-A0A842VIX2-F1
#
_cell.length_a   1.000
_cell.length_b   1.000
_cell.length_c   1.000
_cell.angle_alpha   90.00
_cell.angle_beta   90.00
_cell.angle_gamma   90.00
#
_symmetry.space_group_name_H-M   'P 1'
#
loop_
_entity.id
_entity.type
_entity.pdbx_description
1 polymer ?
#
loop_
_entity_poly.entity_id
_entity_poly.type
_entity_poly.pdbx_seq_one_letter_code
_entity_poly.pdbx_strand_id
1 'polypeptide(L)'
;MANDLFWSIIEQYNKLMKSAISGPNCINPSICRGDCCSIKIDIPKTLAEEYIKRGYATEKDFIRGDVFSFSLRFDEKSRKCFLFDKKLNGCKVHNSGIKPPQCWIYPTNFENPEEKEIKCKKIGGWQIKDKKKASKAQFLLEKYIFLCQIEAKREQKRILNRIIKENGTFKCKKAIKKEMMELAPSSIAGFKDSWKRIKILGAQGYSLQMKKFCLKYDNDCKHLKENFLYCPSVCEKIAEKLFMFLLKILPKFVKENGASTDGEYPLYRLFEFAKNTGIFEI
;
A
#
# COMPACT_ATOMS: atom_id res chain seq x y z
N MET A 1 -4.45 -13.71 21.30
CA MET A 1 -5.25 -12.59 21.86
C MET A 1 -5.57 -11.48 20.86
N ALA A 2 -4.62 -10.66 20.37
CA ALA A 2 -4.95 -9.58 19.42
C ALA A 2 -5.46 -10.08 18.05
N ASN A 3 -4.95 -11.23 17.60
CA ASN A 3 -5.34 -11.84 16.32
C ASN A 3 -6.75 -12.47 16.40
N ASP A 4 -7.08 -13.12 17.52
CA ASP A 4 -8.40 -13.75 17.73
C ASP A 4 -9.52 -12.70 17.79
N LEU A 5 -9.25 -11.57 18.45
CA LEU A 5 -10.18 -10.44 18.49
C LEU A 5 -10.40 -9.85 17.08
N PHE A 6 -9.33 -9.71 16.29
CA PHE A 6 -9.41 -9.22 14.92
C PHE A 6 -10.32 -10.09 14.04
N TRP A 7 -10.09 -11.41 14.05
CA TRP A 7 -10.90 -12.34 13.26
C TRP A 7 -12.35 -12.42 13.74
N SER A 8 -12.57 -12.41 15.06
CA SER A 8 -13.91 -12.36 15.64
C SER A 8 -14.69 -11.11 15.16
N ILE A 9 -14.03 -9.95 15.08
CA ILE A 9 -14.66 -8.72 14.56
C ILE A 9 -15.01 -8.88 13.08
N ILE A 10 -14.10 -9.36 12.23
CA ILE A 10 -14.36 -9.56 10.79
C ILE A 10 -15.50 -10.54 10.55
N GLU A 11 -15.50 -11.68 11.24
CA GLU A 11 -16.53 -12.71 11.08
C GLU A 11 -17.91 -12.21 11.50
N GLN A 12 -17.98 -11.55 12.67
CA GLN A 12 -19.22 -10.95 13.14
C GLN A 12 -19.71 -9.85 12.21
N TYR A 13 -18.82 -8.99 11.73
CA TYR A 13 -19.12 -7.94 10.76
C TYR A 13 -19.71 -8.54 9.48
N ASN A 14 -19.03 -9.51 8.88
CA ASN A 14 -19.45 -10.17 7.64
C ASN A 14 -20.80 -10.87 7.81
N LYS A 15 -21.02 -11.53 8.96
CA LYS A 15 -22.30 -12.17 9.29
C LYS A 15 -23.43 -11.16 9.42
N LEU A 16 -23.20 -10.04 10.12
CA LEU A 16 -24.18 -8.97 10.26
C LEU A 16 -24.51 -8.37 8.91
N MET A 17 -23.51 -7.92 8.15
CA MET A 17 -23.72 -7.30 6.84
C MET A 17 -24.48 -8.20 5.88
N LYS A 18 -24.09 -9.48 5.75
CA LYS A 18 -24.79 -10.44 4.88
C LYS A 18 -26.30 -10.52 5.15
N SER A 19 -26.71 -10.33 6.40
CA SER A 19 -28.13 -10.36 6.79
C SER A 19 -28.79 -8.99 6.90
N ALA A 20 -28.01 -7.90 7.01
CA ALA A 20 -28.50 -6.54 7.20
C ALA A 20 -28.79 -5.80 5.89
N ILE A 21 -28.11 -6.20 4.81
CA ILE A 21 -28.27 -5.60 3.49
C ILE A 21 -28.96 -6.55 2.52
N SER A 22 -29.75 -6.00 1.60
CA SER A 22 -30.18 -6.66 0.36
C SER A 22 -29.49 -5.99 -0.82
N GLY A 23 -29.17 -6.78 -1.85
CA GLY A 23 -28.73 -6.24 -3.12
C GLY A 23 -28.25 -7.27 -4.12
N PRO A 24 -27.88 -6.83 -5.34
CA PRO A 24 -27.54 -7.70 -6.43
C PRO A 24 -26.38 -8.61 -6.04
N ASN A 25 -26.50 -9.90 -6.33
CA ASN A 25 -25.38 -10.82 -6.14
C ASN A 25 -24.29 -10.48 -7.17
N CYS A 26 -23.21 -9.88 -6.68
CA CYS A 26 -22.13 -9.36 -7.50
C CYS A 26 -21.35 -10.41 -8.30
N ILE A 27 -21.57 -11.72 -8.04
CA ILE A 27 -20.97 -12.82 -8.82
C ILE A 27 -21.93 -13.36 -9.88
N ASN A 28 -23.21 -12.94 -9.89
CA ASN A 28 -24.16 -13.37 -10.91
C ASN A 28 -23.99 -12.49 -12.15
N PRO A 29 -23.48 -13.01 -13.29
CA PRO A 29 -23.26 -12.22 -14.51
C PRO A 29 -24.51 -11.65 -15.14
N SER A 30 -25.68 -12.24 -14.88
CA SER A 30 -26.96 -11.71 -15.29
C SER A 30 -27.39 -10.50 -14.45
N ILE A 31 -26.75 -10.26 -13.30
CA ILE A 31 -27.10 -9.20 -12.33
C ILE A 31 -25.96 -8.18 -12.17
N CYS A 32 -24.72 -8.55 -11.83
CA CYS A 32 -23.56 -7.64 -11.84
C CYS A 32 -22.53 -8.10 -12.86
N ARG A 33 -22.19 -7.26 -13.85
CA ARG A 33 -21.13 -7.54 -14.86
C ARG A 33 -19.72 -7.29 -14.31
N GLY A 34 -19.49 -7.64 -13.04
CA GLY A 34 -18.21 -7.41 -12.36
C GLY A 34 -17.90 -5.94 -12.08
N ASP A 35 -18.81 -5.00 -12.36
CA ASP A 35 -18.62 -3.54 -12.27
C ASP A 35 -18.62 -2.95 -10.85
N CYS A 36 -18.73 -3.81 -9.86
CA CYS A 36 -19.10 -3.42 -8.50
C CYS A 36 -17.91 -2.94 -7.62
N CYS A 37 -16.65 -3.13 -8.03
CA CYS A 37 -15.46 -2.68 -7.27
C CYS A 37 -14.56 -1.77 -8.11
N SER A 38 -14.52 -0.47 -7.80
CA SER A 38 -13.61 0.50 -8.44
C SER A 38 -12.85 1.34 -7.43
N ILE A 39 -12.66 0.83 -6.21
CA ILE A 39 -11.98 1.55 -5.14
C ILE A 39 -10.70 0.86 -4.72
N LYS A 40 -9.73 1.68 -4.31
CA LYS A 40 -8.60 1.21 -3.52
C LYS A 40 -9.14 0.82 -2.15
N ILE A 41 -8.79 -0.38 -1.69
CA ILE A 41 -9.24 -0.93 -0.42
C ILE A 41 -8.01 -1.05 0.47
N ASP A 42 -8.06 -0.37 1.60
CA ASP A 42 -7.02 -0.46 2.61
C ASP A 42 -7.25 -1.67 3.52
N ILE A 43 -6.20 -2.42 3.82
CA ILE A 43 -6.28 -3.62 4.64
C ILE A 43 -5.11 -3.71 5.62
N PRO A 44 -5.33 -4.32 6.80
CA PRO A 44 -4.24 -4.64 7.69
C PRO A 44 -3.41 -5.78 7.10
N LYS A 45 -2.16 -5.87 7.55
CA LYS A 45 -1.24 -6.95 7.27
C LYS A 45 -1.82 -8.30 7.66
N THR A 46 -2.51 -8.37 8.79
CA THR A 46 -3.16 -9.61 9.24
C THR A 46 -4.12 -10.18 8.18
N LEU A 47 -4.93 -9.34 7.54
CA LEU A 47 -5.83 -9.77 6.46
C LEU A 47 -5.06 -10.11 5.18
N ALA A 48 -4.04 -9.33 4.86
CA ALA A 48 -3.19 -9.56 3.69
C ALA A 48 -2.43 -10.91 3.78
N GLU A 49 -1.91 -11.24 4.96
CA GLU A 49 -1.25 -12.51 5.26
C GLU A 49 -2.21 -13.69 5.09
N GLU A 50 -3.47 -13.55 5.53
CA GLU A 50 -4.47 -14.59 5.35
C GLU A 50 -4.84 -14.79 3.87
N TYR A 51 -4.89 -13.73 3.06
CA TYR A 51 -5.06 -13.87 1.61
C TYR A 51 -3.92 -14.62 0.95
N ILE A 52 -2.67 -14.36 1.36
CA ILE A 52 -1.52 -15.10 0.86
C ILE A 52 -1.59 -16.56 1.31
N LYS A 53 -1.87 -16.81 2.59
CA LYS A 53 -1.97 -18.16 3.17
C LYS A 53 -3.03 -19.01 2.49
N ARG A 54 -4.18 -18.42 2.13
CA ARG A 54 -5.28 -19.12 1.43
C ARG A 54 -5.12 -19.16 -0.09
N GLY A 55 -4.01 -18.64 -0.65
CA GLY A 55 -3.74 -18.67 -2.09
C GLY A 55 -4.53 -17.67 -2.92
N TYR A 56 -5.14 -16.65 -2.30
CA TYR A 56 -5.85 -15.58 -3.02
C TYR A 56 -4.92 -14.50 -3.57
N ALA A 57 -3.71 -14.36 -3.01
CA ALA A 57 -2.81 -13.26 -3.29
C ALA A 57 -1.33 -13.66 -3.15
N THR A 58 -0.45 -12.80 -3.66
CA THR A 58 0.98 -12.80 -3.40
C THR A 58 1.39 -11.46 -2.77
N GLU A 59 2.59 -11.36 -2.22
CA GLU A 59 3.10 -10.10 -1.65
C GLU A 59 3.09 -8.93 -2.65
N LYS A 60 3.17 -9.23 -3.96
CA LYS A 60 3.14 -8.20 -5.01
C LYS A 60 1.74 -7.56 -5.13
N ASP A 61 0.70 -8.23 -4.69
CA ASP A 61 -0.68 -7.76 -4.83
C ASP A 61 -1.06 -6.68 -3.80
N PHE A 62 -0.13 -6.30 -2.92
CA PHE A 62 -0.31 -5.29 -1.89
C PHE A 62 0.65 -4.11 -2.08
N ILE A 63 0.14 -2.92 -1.81
CA ILE A 63 0.90 -1.67 -1.76
C ILE A 63 0.97 -1.26 -0.29
N ARG A 64 2.13 -0.81 0.19
CA ARG A 64 2.27 -0.34 1.58
C ARG A 64 1.41 0.91 1.80
N GLY A 65 0.72 0.99 2.93
CA GLY A 65 -0.12 2.13 3.30
C GLY A 65 0.36 2.85 4.57
N ASP A 66 -0.43 3.84 4.98
CA ASP A 66 -0.18 4.71 6.13
C ASP A 66 -1.16 4.47 7.30
N VAL A 67 -2.47 4.63 7.07
CA VAL A 67 -3.56 4.44 8.05
C VAL A 67 -3.77 2.95 8.31
N PHE A 68 -3.66 2.16 7.25
CA PHE A 68 -3.61 0.70 7.28
C PHE A 68 -2.23 0.26 6.79
N SER A 69 -1.83 -0.94 7.17
CA SER A 69 -0.52 -1.48 6.79
C SER A 69 -0.36 -1.64 5.27
N PHE A 70 -1.46 -1.87 4.53
CA PHE A 70 -1.46 -2.06 3.09
C PHE A 70 -2.73 -1.54 2.42
N SER A 71 -2.68 -1.39 1.11
CA SER A 71 -3.82 -1.31 0.21
C SER A 71 -3.76 -2.42 -0.83
N LEU A 72 -4.92 -2.89 -1.28
CA LEU A 72 -5.00 -3.85 -2.38
C LEU A 72 -4.53 -3.16 -3.67
N ARG A 73 -3.64 -3.82 -4.42
CA ARG A 73 -3.24 -3.34 -5.75
C ARG A 73 -4.47 -3.27 -6.64
N PHE A 74 -4.62 -2.12 -7.29
CA PHE A 74 -5.71 -1.79 -8.18
C PHE A 74 -5.16 -1.55 -9.58
N ASP A 75 -5.75 -2.21 -10.58
CA ASP A 75 -5.43 -2.00 -11.98
C ASP A 75 -6.29 -0.83 -12.50
N GLU A 76 -5.64 0.27 -12.89
CA GLU A 76 -6.32 1.50 -13.31
C GLU A 76 -7.05 1.36 -14.65
N LYS A 77 -6.59 0.46 -15.53
CA LYS A 77 -7.18 0.25 -16.86
C LYS A 77 -8.50 -0.51 -16.75
N SER A 78 -8.48 -1.64 -16.06
CA SER A 78 -9.65 -2.48 -15.81
C SER A 78 -10.53 -1.95 -14.68
N ARG A 79 -9.98 -1.07 -13.83
CA ARG A 79 -10.58 -0.57 -12.60
C ARG A 79 -10.96 -1.72 -11.65
N LYS A 80 -10.12 -2.76 -11.53
CA LYS A 80 -10.33 -3.92 -10.64
C LYS A 80 -9.14 -4.13 -9.71
N CYS A 81 -9.40 -4.69 -8.53
CA CYS A 81 -8.33 -5.26 -7.70
C CYS A 81 -8.06 -6.72 -8.07
N PHE A 82 -6.93 -7.27 -7.61
CA PHE A 82 -6.49 -8.64 -7.91
C PHE A 82 -7.46 -9.74 -7.43
N LEU A 83 -8.38 -9.43 -6.51
CA LEU A 83 -9.41 -10.36 -6.03
C LEU A 83 -10.54 -10.58 -7.05
N PHE A 84 -10.59 -9.79 -8.13
CA PHE A 84 -11.54 -10.02 -9.21
C PHE A 84 -11.18 -11.27 -10.01
N ASP A 85 -12.16 -12.11 -10.27
CA ASP A 85 -12.05 -13.30 -11.11
C ASP A 85 -13.04 -13.21 -12.26
N LYS A 86 -12.53 -13.30 -13.49
CA LYS A 86 -13.34 -13.20 -14.70
C LYS A 86 -14.26 -14.40 -14.89
N LYS A 87 -13.87 -15.61 -14.45
CA LYS A 87 -14.69 -16.83 -14.56
C LYS A 87 -15.84 -16.80 -13.56
N LEU A 88 -15.58 -16.32 -12.34
CA LEU A 88 -16.63 -16.09 -11.34
C LEU A 88 -17.45 -14.82 -11.64
N ASN A 89 -16.94 -13.96 -12.53
CA ASN A 89 -17.43 -12.62 -12.79
C ASN A 89 -17.70 -11.85 -11.49
N GLY A 90 -16.73 -11.89 -10.57
CA GLY A 90 -16.91 -11.40 -9.22
C GLY A 90 -15.65 -11.48 -8.38
N CYS A 91 -15.83 -11.36 -7.06
CA CYS A 91 -14.72 -11.35 -6.11
C CYS A 91 -14.44 -12.76 -5.56
N LYS A 92 -13.20 -13.25 -5.63
CA LYS A 92 -12.77 -14.57 -5.12
C LYS A 92 -13.09 -14.78 -3.63
N VAL A 93 -13.16 -13.69 -2.86
CA VAL A 93 -13.43 -13.73 -1.41
C VAL A 93 -14.89 -13.41 -1.06
N HIS A 94 -15.82 -13.39 -2.03
CA HIS A 94 -17.21 -13.01 -1.78
C HIS A 94 -17.89 -13.87 -0.70
N ASN A 95 -17.60 -15.18 -0.68
CA ASN A 95 -18.18 -16.14 0.26
C ASN A 95 -17.15 -16.77 1.23
N SER A 96 -15.94 -16.22 1.32
CA SER A 96 -14.85 -16.82 2.09
C SER A 96 -14.86 -16.47 3.58
N GLY A 97 -15.76 -15.58 4.02
CA GLY A 97 -15.83 -15.08 5.40
C GLY A 97 -14.76 -14.03 5.74
N ILE A 98 -13.83 -13.73 4.81
CA ILE A 98 -12.72 -12.80 5.01
C ILE A 98 -12.76 -11.62 4.03
N LYS A 99 -13.94 -11.28 3.52
CA LYS A 99 -14.13 -10.09 2.66
C LYS A 99 -13.75 -8.82 3.46
N PRO A 100 -13.00 -7.85 2.87
CA PRO A 100 -12.69 -6.61 3.57
C PRO A 100 -13.97 -5.88 3.97
N PRO A 101 -14.06 -5.33 5.20
CA PRO A 101 -15.24 -4.58 5.63
C PRO A 101 -15.64 -3.44 4.69
N GLN A 102 -14.69 -2.68 4.12
CA GLN A 102 -15.00 -1.58 3.21
C GLN A 102 -15.75 -2.05 1.94
N CYS A 103 -15.56 -3.30 1.51
CA CYS A 103 -16.23 -3.86 0.33
C CYS A 103 -17.73 -4.15 0.55
N TRP A 104 -18.24 -4.03 1.78
CA TRP A 104 -19.67 -4.23 2.09
C TRP A 104 -20.48 -2.94 2.04
N ILE A 105 -19.83 -1.82 2.34
CA ILE A 105 -20.48 -0.52 2.50
C ILE A 105 -20.19 0.42 1.33
N TYR A 106 -19.27 0.09 0.43
CA TYR A 106 -19.07 0.90 -0.77
C TYR A 106 -20.18 0.65 -1.82
N PRO A 107 -20.73 1.69 -2.49
CA PRO A 107 -20.46 3.13 -2.32
C PRO A 107 -21.34 3.86 -1.28
N THR A 108 -22.19 3.13 -0.58
CA THR A 108 -23.38 3.65 0.10
C THR A 108 -23.19 4.01 1.57
N ASN A 109 -22.04 3.68 2.17
CA ASN A 109 -21.79 3.73 3.61
C ASN A 109 -22.86 2.94 4.41
N PHE A 110 -23.09 3.31 5.67
CA PHE A 110 -24.17 2.76 6.52
C PHE A 110 -25.46 3.58 6.46
N GLU A 111 -25.52 4.58 5.59
CA GLU A 111 -26.62 5.53 5.53
C GLU A 111 -27.36 5.36 4.23
N ASN A 112 -28.68 5.13 4.33
CA ASN A 112 -29.59 5.30 3.22
C ASN A 112 -30.66 6.32 3.64
N PRO A 113 -30.31 7.62 3.73
CA PRO A 113 -31.16 8.63 4.35
C PRO A 113 -32.49 8.83 3.61
N GLU A 114 -32.55 8.48 2.33
CA GLU A 114 -33.78 8.58 1.53
C GLU A 114 -34.58 7.26 1.48
N GLU A 115 -34.10 6.17 2.09
CA GLU A 115 -34.62 4.80 1.96
C GLU A 115 -34.78 4.29 0.51
N LYS A 116 -34.26 5.03 -0.48
CA LYS A 116 -34.32 4.69 -1.90
C LYS A 116 -33.28 3.65 -2.27
N GLU A 117 -33.54 2.96 -3.36
CA GLU A 117 -32.60 2.01 -3.94
C GLU A 117 -31.32 2.75 -4.40
N ILE A 118 -30.17 2.46 -3.78
CA ILE A 118 -28.92 3.10 -4.17
C ILE A 118 -28.27 2.31 -5.31
N LYS A 119 -28.04 2.99 -6.45
CA LYS A 119 -27.43 2.38 -7.63
C LYS A 119 -25.92 2.17 -7.44
N CYS A 120 -25.45 0.95 -7.58
CA CYS A 120 -24.02 0.66 -7.71
C CYS A 120 -23.63 0.84 -9.18
N LYS A 121 -23.28 2.07 -9.59
CA LYS A 121 -22.78 2.54 -10.92
C LYS A 121 -23.51 2.11 -12.21
N LYS A 122 -24.06 0.90 -12.32
CA LYS A 122 -24.78 0.35 -13.47
C LYS A 122 -25.97 -0.56 -13.12
N ILE A 123 -26.06 -1.10 -11.90
CA ILE A 123 -27.20 -1.92 -11.47
C ILE A 123 -27.75 -1.34 -10.16
N GLY A 124 -29.08 -1.22 -10.07
CA GLY A 124 -29.77 -0.89 -8.83
C GLY A 124 -29.59 -1.97 -7.76
N GLY A 125 -29.97 -1.69 -6.52
CA GLY A 125 -30.48 -2.75 -5.66
C GLY A 125 -29.93 -2.83 -4.26
N TRP A 126 -29.07 -1.91 -3.80
CA TRP A 126 -28.59 -1.99 -2.42
C TRP A 126 -29.54 -1.29 -1.44
N GLN A 127 -29.98 -1.99 -0.39
CA GLN A 127 -30.82 -1.45 0.69
C GLN A 127 -30.46 -2.05 2.06
N ILE A 128 -30.52 -1.22 3.11
CA ILE A 128 -30.44 -1.70 4.50
C ILE A 128 -31.83 -2.15 4.93
N LYS A 129 -32.02 -3.47 5.07
CA LYS A 129 -33.27 -4.07 5.54
C LYS A 129 -33.34 -4.25 7.05
N ASP A 130 -32.19 -4.21 7.74
CA ASP A 130 -32.11 -4.30 9.20
C ASP A 130 -31.18 -3.22 9.75
N LYS A 131 -31.77 -2.07 10.11
CA LYS A 131 -31.04 -0.91 10.65
C LYS A 131 -30.31 -1.24 11.96
N LYS A 132 -30.87 -2.10 12.81
CA LYS A 132 -30.24 -2.50 14.08
C LYS A 132 -28.96 -3.31 13.83
N LYS A 133 -28.98 -4.25 12.89
CA LYS A 133 -27.76 -4.99 12.51
C LYS A 133 -26.74 -4.12 11.78
N ALA A 134 -27.18 -3.22 10.90
CA ALA A 134 -26.30 -2.27 10.23
C ALA A 134 -25.57 -1.36 11.23
N SER A 135 -26.28 -0.81 12.21
CA SER A 135 -25.68 -0.02 13.29
C SER A 135 -24.66 -0.82 14.12
N LYS A 136 -24.98 -2.08 14.47
CA LYS A 136 -24.00 -2.97 15.12
C LYS A 136 -22.76 -3.22 14.26
N ALA A 137 -22.93 -3.40 12.96
CA ALA A 137 -21.83 -3.58 12.02
C ALA A 137 -20.97 -2.31 11.90
N GLN A 138 -21.58 -1.12 11.94
CA GLN A 138 -20.84 0.15 11.98
C GLN A 138 -19.93 0.24 13.20
N PHE A 139 -20.44 -0.10 14.39
CA PHE A 139 -19.62 -0.16 15.60
C PHE A 139 -18.45 -1.18 15.50
N LEU A 140 -18.68 -2.33 14.87
CA LEU A 140 -17.61 -3.29 14.61
C LEU A 140 -16.59 -2.77 13.59
N LEU A 141 -17.01 -1.99 12.59
CA LEU A 141 -16.09 -1.35 11.63
C LEU A 141 -15.17 -0.36 12.34
N GLU A 142 -15.69 0.46 13.26
CA GLU A 142 -14.88 1.40 14.04
C GLU A 142 -13.80 0.67 14.86
N LYS A 143 -14.18 -0.43 15.53
CA LYS A 143 -13.21 -1.29 16.23
C LYS A 143 -12.17 -1.89 15.29
N TYR A 144 -12.60 -2.37 14.12
CA TYR A 144 -11.70 -2.88 13.09
C TYR A 144 -10.70 -1.81 12.64
N ILE A 145 -11.16 -0.60 12.31
CA ILE A 145 -10.32 0.53 11.91
C ILE A 145 -9.30 0.85 13.00
N PHE A 146 -9.74 0.92 14.27
CA PHE A 146 -8.85 1.17 15.40
C PHE A 146 -7.74 0.12 15.53
N LEU A 147 -8.08 -1.17 15.42
CA LEU A 147 -7.09 -2.24 15.43
C LEU A 147 -6.11 -2.15 14.26
N CYS A 148 -6.60 -1.80 13.07
CA CYS A 148 -5.77 -1.59 11.89
C CYS A 148 -4.79 -0.43 12.05
N GLN A 149 -5.22 0.68 12.65
CA GLN A 149 -4.35 1.82 12.95
C GLN A 149 -3.26 1.47 13.96
N ILE A 150 -3.57 0.67 14.99
CA ILE A 150 -2.56 0.16 15.93
C ILE A 150 -1.54 -0.72 15.20
N GLU A 151 -2.00 -1.62 14.33
CA GLU A 151 -1.13 -2.49 13.53
C GLU A 151 -0.24 -1.67 12.60
N ALA A 152 -0.80 -0.69 11.89
CA ALA A 152 -0.07 0.19 10.98
C ALA A 152 1.04 0.95 11.72
N LYS A 153 0.75 1.52 12.89
CA LYS A 153 1.77 2.17 13.76
C LYS A 153 2.89 1.20 14.16
N ARG A 154 2.57 -0.08 14.43
CA ARG A 154 3.59 -1.11 14.72
C ARG A 154 4.42 -1.45 13.49
N GLU A 155 3.80 -1.54 12.31
CA GLU A 155 4.50 -1.77 11.05
C GLU A 155 5.41 -0.59 10.66
N GLN A 156 5.01 0.65 10.92
CA GLN A 156 5.84 1.84 10.68
C GLN A 156 7.13 1.81 11.52
N LYS A 157 7.05 1.41 12.80
CA LYS A 157 8.23 1.25 13.66
C LYS A 157 9.26 0.24 13.14
N ARG A 158 8.85 -0.64 12.22
CA ARG A 158 9.72 -1.65 11.59
C ARG A 158 10.42 -1.15 10.32
N ILE A 159 10.27 0.12 9.93
CA ILE A 159 10.87 0.63 8.70
C ILE A 159 12.38 0.49 8.67
N LEU A 160 13.07 0.75 9.78
CA LEU A 160 14.52 0.55 9.88
C LEU A 160 14.87 -0.92 9.61
N ASN A 161 14.12 -1.86 10.20
CA ASN A 161 14.29 -3.29 9.95
C ASN A 161 14.12 -3.64 8.46
N ARG A 162 13.24 -2.96 7.72
CA ARG A 162 13.07 -3.18 6.27
C ARG A 162 14.19 -2.60 5.42
N ILE A 163 15.00 -1.69 5.97
CA ILE A 163 16.23 -1.22 5.32
C ILE A 163 17.39 -2.20 5.60
N ILE A 164 17.49 -2.71 6.84
CA ILE A 164 18.67 -3.46 7.30
C ILE A 164 18.53 -5.00 7.30
N LYS A 165 17.32 -5.56 7.40
CA LYS A 165 17.11 -6.96 7.78
C LYS A 165 16.42 -7.79 6.70
N GLU A 166 17.11 -8.87 6.31
CA GLU A 166 16.53 -10.17 6.00
C GLU A 166 17.22 -11.17 6.96
N ASN A 167 16.46 -11.78 7.88
CA ASN A 167 16.91 -12.91 8.72
C ASN A 167 18.31 -12.83 9.35
N GLY A 168 18.65 -11.71 10.01
CA GLY A 168 19.83 -11.65 10.90
C GLY A 168 21.20 -11.63 10.22
N THR A 169 21.28 -11.45 8.90
CA THR A 169 22.56 -11.28 8.18
C THR A 169 22.59 -9.98 7.37
N PHE A 170 23.78 -9.39 7.24
CA PHE A 170 24.12 -8.14 6.51
C PHE A 170 23.75 -8.12 5.00
N LYS A 171 22.99 -9.10 4.49
CA LYS A 171 22.70 -9.30 3.06
C LYS A 171 21.85 -8.17 2.44
N CYS A 172 20.99 -7.49 3.21
CA CYS A 172 20.12 -6.42 2.70
C CYS A 172 20.92 -5.17 2.25
N LYS A 173 22.00 -4.80 2.96
CA LYS A 173 22.93 -3.73 2.53
C LYS A 173 23.48 -4.02 1.14
N LYS A 174 23.92 -5.27 0.90
CA LYS A 174 24.46 -5.68 -0.40
C LYS A 174 23.38 -5.67 -1.48
N ALA A 175 22.16 -6.12 -1.17
CA ALA A 175 21.08 -6.21 -2.15
C ALA A 175 20.64 -4.83 -2.68
N ILE A 176 20.34 -3.88 -1.79
CA ILE A 176 19.85 -2.56 -2.23
C ILE A 176 20.95 -1.73 -2.90
N LYS A 177 22.20 -1.81 -2.40
CA LYS A 177 23.33 -1.15 -3.06
C LYS A 177 23.59 -1.74 -4.45
N LYS A 178 23.53 -3.07 -4.59
CA LYS A 178 23.67 -3.74 -5.88
C LYS A 178 22.55 -3.29 -6.84
N GLU A 179 21.30 -3.25 -6.36
CA GLU A 179 20.15 -2.74 -7.12
C GLU A 179 20.36 -1.28 -7.57
N MET A 180 20.94 -0.41 -6.74
CA MET A 180 21.30 0.97 -7.14
C MET A 180 22.37 0.99 -8.25
N MET A 181 23.41 0.17 -8.11
CA MET A 181 24.55 0.14 -9.03
C MET A 181 24.21 -0.47 -10.39
N GLU A 182 23.13 -1.25 -10.48
CA GLU A 182 22.61 -1.79 -11.74
C GLU A 182 21.71 -0.80 -12.51
N LEU A 183 21.41 0.36 -11.92
CA LEU A 183 20.49 1.34 -12.49
C LEU A 183 21.22 2.62 -12.89
N ALA A 184 20.74 3.24 -13.98
CA ALA A 184 21.13 4.60 -14.31
C ALA A 184 20.73 5.55 -13.16
N PRO A 185 21.60 6.50 -12.74
CA PRO A 185 21.23 7.46 -11.69
C PRO A 185 19.99 8.28 -12.09
N SER A 186 19.80 8.54 -13.38
CA SER A 186 18.64 9.27 -13.89
C SER A 186 17.32 8.50 -13.74
N SER A 187 17.34 7.17 -13.58
CA SER A 187 16.13 6.35 -13.38
C SER A 187 15.72 6.16 -11.92
N ILE A 188 16.45 6.72 -10.95
CA ILE A 188 16.17 6.57 -9.51
C ILE A 188 15.38 7.78 -9.00
N ALA A 189 14.08 7.61 -8.72
CA ALA A 189 13.22 8.65 -8.15
C ALA A 189 13.20 8.65 -6.61
N GLY A 190 13.64 7.57 -5.95
CA GLY A 190 13.66 7.46 -4.50
C GLY A 190 13.56 6.02 -4.02
N PHE A 191 12.75 5.82 -2.98
CA PHE A 191 12.62 4.53 -2.33
C PHE A 191 11.16 4.11 -2.20
N LYS A 192 10.94 2.80 -2.21
CA LYS A 192 9.61 2.21 -2.03
C LYS A 192 9.62 1.19 -0.91
N ASP A 193 8.81 1.41 0.13
CA ASP A 193 8.55 0.44 1.17
C ASP A 193 7.62 -0.64 0.64
N SER A 194 8.16 -1.85 0.47
CA SER A 194 7.42 -3.02 -0.01
C SER A 194 7.06 -3.95 1.14
N TRP A 195 6.59 -5.16 0.85
CA TRP A 195 6.14 -6.11 1.87
C TRP A 195 7.18 -6.40 2.97
N LYS A 196 8.42 -6.76 2.60
CA LYS A 196 9.51 -7.09 3.55
C LYS A 196 10.69 -6.13 3.56
N ARG A 197 10.92 -5.39 2.48
CA ARG A 197 12.14 -4.58 2.30
C ARG A 197 11.88 -3.24 1.62
N ILE A 198 12.82 -2.31 1.76
CA ILE A 198 12.88 -1.13 0.90
C ILE A 198 13.45 -1.53 -0.47
N LYS A 199 12.85 -0.99 -1.54
CA LYS A 199 13.26 -1.14 -2.93
C LYS A 199 13.55 0.21 -3.55
N ILE A 200 14.18 0.23 -4.72
CA ILE A 200 14.34 1.46 -5.49
C ILE A 200 12.99 1.86 -6.11
N LEU A 201 12.64 3.14 -5.99
CA LEU A 201 11.53 3.74 -6.71
C LEU A 201 12.05 4.24 -8.06
N GLY A 202 11.56 3.65 -9.15
CA GLY A 202 11.89 4.07 -10.50
C GLY A 202 11.27 5.43 -10.85
N ALA A 203 11.97 6.24 -11.64
CA ALA A 203 11.47 7.50 -12.14
C ALA A 203 10.54 7.29 -13.36
N GLN A 204 9.47 8.08 -13.44
CA GLN A 204 8.62 8.16 -14.64
C GLN A 204 9.27 8.99 -15.78
N GLY A 205 10.40 9.64 -15.49
CA GLY A 205 11.23 10.43 -16.40
C GLY A 205 12.66 10.48 -15.87
N TYR A 206 13.33 11.64 -15.91
CA TYR A 206 14.70 11.79 -15.40
C TYR A 206 14.76 12.40 -14.00
N SER A 207 15.49 11.75 -13.09
CA SER A 207 15.74 12.21 -11.73
C SER A 207 16.87 13.24 -11.67
N LEU A 208 16.52 14.52 -11.70
CA LEU A 208 17.48 15.61 -11.47
C LEU A 208 17.98 15.66 -10.01
N GLN A 209 17.25 15.05 -9.08
CA GLN A 209 17.67 14.94 -7.69
C GLN A 209 18.93 14.07 -7.58
N MET A 210 19.00 12.98 -8.35
CA MET A 210 20.22 12.17 -8.40
C MET A 210 21.39 12.93 -9.01
N LYS A 211 21.18 13.82 -10.00
CA LYS A 211 22.24 14.69 -10.52
C LYS A 211 22.83 15.57 -9.41
N LYS A 212 21.97 16.24 -8.63
CA LYS A 212 22.39 17.07 -7.49
C LYS A 212 23.15 16.25 -6.44
N PHE A 213 22.61 15.08 -6.10
CA PHE A 213 23.24 14.18 -5.13
C PHE A 213 24.62 13.70 -5.60
N CYS A 214 24.75 13.33 -6.88
CA CYS A 214 26.03 12.92 -7.45
C CYS A 214 27.03 14.07 -7.48
N LEU A 215 26.63 15.29 -7.88
CA LEU A 215 27.52 16.46 -7.92
C LEU A 215 28.12 16.78 -6.55
N LYS A 216 27.32 16.63 -5.48
CA LYS A 216 27.78 16.86 -4.11
C LYS A 216 28.84 15.86 -3.65
N TYR A 217 28.67 14.58 -4.00
CA TYR A 217 29.51 13.50 -3.49
C TYR A 217 30.60 13.04 -4.45
N ASP A 218 30.52 13.42 -5.72
CA ASP A 218 31.46 13.02 -6.76
C ASP A 218 31.53 14.05 -7.91
N ASN A 219 31.96 15.27 -7.58
CA ASN A 219 32.07 16.40 -8.51
C ASN A 219 33.03 16.16 -9.71
N ASP A 220 33.93 15.17 -9.59
CA ASP A 220 34.89 14.81 -10.64
C ASP A 220 34.36 13.76 -11.65
N CYS A 221 33.15 13.26 -11.45
CA CYS A 221 32.54 12.30 -12.37
C CYS A 221 32.32 12.94 -13.76
N LYS A 222 33.05 12.43 -14.77
CA LYS A 222 32.95 12.89 -16.17
C LYS A 222 31.52 12.87 -16.69
N HIS A 223 30.77 11.80 -16.38
CA HIS A 223 29.36 11.67 -16.76
C HIS A 223 28.49 12.81 -16.20
N LEU A 224 28.80 13.40 -15.05
CA LEU A 224 27.99 14.52 -14.52
C LEU A 224 28.18 15.81 -15.31
N LYS A 225 29.40 16.06 -15.79
CA LYS A 225 29.77 17.26 -16.54
C LYS A 225 29.30 17.17 -17.99
N GLU A 226 29.49 16.01 -18.60
CA GLU A 226 29.32 15.83 -20.04
C GLU A 226 27.96 15.26 -20.39
N ASN A 227 27.48 14.24 -19.65
CA ASN A 227 26.28 13.50 -20.10
C ASN A 227 25.53 12.70 -19.03
N PHE A 228 25.01 13.36 -18.00
CA PHE A 228 24.40 12.69 -16.84
C PHE A 228 23.25 11.75 -17.23
N LEU A 229 22.44 12.16 -18.21
CA LEU A 229 21.27 11.41 -18.65
C LEU A 229 21.62 10.02 -19.21
N TYR A 230 22.85 9.86 -19.72
CA TYR A 230 23.36 8.64 -20.34
C TYR A 230 24.39 7.93 -19.46
N CYS A 231 24.55 8.36 -18.20
CA CYS A 231 25.31 7.59 -17.23
C CYS A 231 24.61 6.23 -17.04
N PRO A 232 25.28 5.10 -17.34
CA PRO A 232 24.61 3.79 -17.38
C PRO A 232 24.30 3.25 -15.98
N SER A 233 25.07 3.66 -14.97
CA SER A 233 25.04 3.05 -13.65
C SER A 233 25.46 4.01 -12.54
N VAL A 234 24.87 3.87 -11.36
CA VAL A 234 25.37 4.51 -10.13
C VAL A 234 26.72 3.89 -9.73
N CYS A 235 27.75 4.71 -9.52
CA CYS A 235 29.04 4.22 -9.02
C CYS A 235 28.97 3.82 -7.53
N GLU A 236 29.88 2.96 -7.08
CA GLU A 236 29.87 2.44 -5.70
C GLU A 236 29.91 3.54 -4.64
N LYS A 237 30.69 4.60 -4.89
CA LYS A 237 30.81 5.77 -4.01
C LYS A 237 29.45 6.44 -3.78
N ILE A 238 28.70 6.69 -4.85
CA ILE A 238 27.36 7.28 -4.77
C ILE A 238 26.37 6.30 -4.14
N ALA A 239 26.43 5.01 -4.47
CA ALA A 239 25.55 3.99 -3.88
C ALA A 239 25.74 3.89 -2.35
N GLU A 240 26.98 3.95 -1.84
CA GLU A 240 27.24 3.95 -0.39
C GLU A 240 26.67 5.22 0.27
N LYS A 241 26.90 6.40 -0.32
CA LYS A 241 26.36 7.66 0.21
C LYS A 241 24.83 7.68 0.21
N LEU A 242 24.21 7.19 -0.87
CA LEU A 242 22.75 7.13 -1.00
C LEU A 242 22.13 6.13 -0.01
N PHE A 243 22.79 4.99 0.22
CA PHE A 243 22.35 4.03 1.24
C PHE A 243 22.46 4.60 2.66
N MET A 244 23.57 5.29 2.98
CA MET A 244 23.72 5.96 4.28
C MET A 244 22.69 7.08 4.48
N PHE A 245 22.38 7.83 3.41
CA PHE A 245 21.30 8.80 3.40
C PHE A 245 19.96 8.14 3.72
N LEU A 246 19.60 7.05 3.01
CA LEU A 246 18.38 6.28 3.25
C LEU A 246 18.26 5.83 4.72
N LEU A 247 19.31 5.22 5.26
CA LEU A 247 19.35 4.72 6.64
C LEU A 247 19.10 5.82 7.67
N LYS A 248 19.67 7.01 7.44
CA LYS A 248 19.60 8.12 8.38
C LYS A 248 18.27 8.88 8.29
N ILE A 249 17.76 9.07 7.08
CA ILE A 249 16.67 9.99 6.80
C ILE A 249 15.31 9.32 6.82
N LEU A 250 15.15 8.16 6.17
CA LEU A 250 13.83 7.56 6.01
C LEU A 250 13.13 7.22 7.34
N PRO A 251 13.79 6.62 8.35
CA PRO A 251 13.14 6.37 9.64
C PRO A 251 12.68 7.64 10.35
N LYS A 252 13.44 8.73 10.24
CA LYS A 252 13.08 10.03 10.84
C LYS A 252 11.94 10.69 10.09
N PHE A 253 12.00 10.69 8.76
CA PHE A 253 10.93 11.17 7.91
C PHE A 253 9.60 10.50 8.26
N VAL A 254 9.58 9.17 8.36
CA VAL A 254 8.36 8.42 8.70
C VAL A 254 7.89 8.65 10.13
N LYS A 255 8.80 8.88 11.07
CA LYS A 255 8.44 9.22 12.45
C LYS A 255 7.72 10.58 12.53
N GLU A 256 8.16 11.56 11.76
CA GLU A 256 7.65 12.94 11.82
C GLU A 256 6.45 13.19 10.90
N ASN A 257 6.45 12.59 9.70
CA ASN A 257 5.44 12.85 8.66
C ASN A 257 4.46 11.67 8.48
N GLY A 258 4.66 10.55 9.17
CA GLY A 258 3.95 9.31 8.90
C GLY A 258 4.50 8.54 7.68
N ALA A 259 3.95 7.35 7.44
CA ALA A 259 4.26 6.60 6.23
C ALA A 259 3.54 7.18 4.99
N SER A 260 4.07 6.87 3.81
CA SER A 260 3.44 7.23 2.55
C SER A 260 2.24 6.32 2.27
N THR A 261 1.14 6.88 1.76
CA THR A 261 -0.08 6.16 1.37
C THR A 261 0.15 5.06 0.33
N ASP A 262 1.19 5.21 -0.49
CA ASP A 262 1.57 4.25 -1.53
C ASP A 262 2.94 3.58 -1.24
N GLY A 263 3.49 3.83 -0.04
CA GLY A 263 4.81 3.36 0.37
C GLY A 263 5.96 4.03 -0.38
N GLU A 264 5.71 5.10 -1.12
CA GLU A 264 6.70 5.78 -1.94
C GLU A 264 7.33 6.96 -1.21
N TYR A 265 8.65 7.03 -1.24
CA TYR A 265 9.48 8.07 -0.62
C TYR A 265 10.38 8.70 -1.69
N PRO A 266 9.86 9.66 -2.47
CA PRO A 266 10.62 10.33 -3.51
C PRO A 266 11.82 11.11 -2.93
N LEU A 267 12.94 11.13 -3.65
CA LEU A 267 14.16 11.83 -3.24
C LEU A 267 13.90 13.30 -2.94
N TYR A 268 13.08 13.99 -3.74
CA TYR A 268 12.84 15.43 -3.53
C TYR A 268 12.25 15.71 -2.14
N ARG A 269 11.31 14.89 -1.67
CA ARG A 269 10.73 15.02 -0.32
C ARG A 269 11.73 14.69 0.77
N LEU A 270 12.49 13.61 0.59
CA LEU A 270 13.52 13.21 1.56
C LEU A 270 14.64 14.25 1.66
N PHE A 271 14.98 14.89 0.54
CA PHE A 271 16.02 15.92 0.48
C PHE A 271 15.56 17.22 1.14
N GLU A 272 14.34 17.65 0.84
CA GLU A 272 13.71 18.79 1.49
C GLU A 272 13.64 18.60 3.02
N PHE A 273 13.18 17.42 3.46
CA PHE A 273 13.17 17.06 4.87
C PHE A 273 14.56 17.10 5.51
N ALA A 274 15.57 16.54 4.84
CA ALA A 274 16.94 16.51 5.35
C ALA A 274 17.55 17.92 5.49
N LYS A 275 17.22 18.83 4.55
CA LYS A 275 17.60 20.24 4.59
C LYS A 275 16.95 20.97 5.76
N ASN A 276 15.63 20.82 5.92
CA ASN A 276 14.87 21.52 6.96
C ASN A 276 15.25 21.08 8.38
N THR A 277 15.78 19.87 8.53
CA THR A 277 16.16 19.30 9.83
C THR A 277 17.67 19.42 10.13
N GLY A 278 18.48 19.96 9.21
CA GLY A 278 19.93 20.05 9.34
C GLY A 278 20.63 18.69 9.40
N ILE A 279 19.93 17.59 9.10
CA ILE A 279 20.46 16.23 9.24
C ILE A 279 21.41 15.90 8.08
N PHE A 280 21.24 16.57 6.94
CA PHE A 280 22.02 16.37 5.72
C PHE A 280 21.93 17.62 4.84
N GLU A 281 23.04 18.34 4.63
CA GLU A 281 23.07 19.54 3.78
C GLU A 281 23.17 19.17 2.31
N ILE A 282 22.09 18.81 1.63
CA ILE A 282 22.14 18.43 0.20
C ILE A 282 22.35 19.64 -0.71
#